data_AF-A0A966DCI2-F1
#
_entry.id   AF-A0A966DCI2-F1
#
_cell.length_a   1.000
_cell.length_b   1.000
_cell.length_c   1.000
_cell.angle_alpha   90.00
_cell.angle_beta   90.00
_cell.angle_gamma   90.00
#
_symmetry.space_group_name_H-M   'P 1'
#
loop_
_entity.id
_entity.type
_entity.pdbx_description
1 polymer ?
#
loop_
_entity_poly.entity_id
_entity_poly.type
_entity_poly.pdbx_seq_one_letter_code
_entity_poly.pdbx_strand_id
1 'polypeptide(L)' 'MSRNELEKLVWTKPTVALAKELGVSDVAIGKRCKSMNITKPKPGFWAKVNAGLIPNPKGKPVVTD' A
#
# COMPACT_ATOMS: atom_id res chain seq x y z
N MET A 1 -8.72 -9.21 8.99
CA MET A 1 -8.21 -8.51 7.81
C MET A 1 -7.90 -9.54 6.74
N SER A 2 -8.72 -9.56 5.69
CA SER A 2 -8.57 -10.44 4.54
C SER A 2 -7.50 -9.93 3.57
N ARG A 3 -7.07 -10.80 2.64
CA ARG A 3 -6.10 -10.44 1.59
C ARG A 3 -6.55 -9.22 0.79
N ASN A 4 -7.81 -9.22 0.36
CA ASN A 4 -8.38 -8.18 -0.51
C ASN A 4 -8.54 -6.83 0.23
N GLU A 5 -8.90 -6.86 1.51
CA GLU A 5 -8.96 -5.63 2.32
C GLU A 5 -7.57 -5.02 2.50
N LEU A 6 -6.57 -5.85 2.82
CA LEU A 6 -5.21 -5.38 3.00
C LEU A 6 -4.65 -4.80 1.69
N GLU A 7 -4.92 -5.45 0.55
CA GLU A 7 -4.59 -4.94 -0.78
C GLU A 7 -5.24 -3.57 -1.03
N LYS A 8 -6.56 -3.46 -0.87
CA LYS A 8 -7.27 -2.21 -1.06
C LYS A 8 -6.71 -1.10 -0.15
N LEU A 9 -6.38 -1.42 1.10
CA LEU A 9 -5.79 -0.49 2.04
C LEU A 9 -4.41 0.03 1.57
N VAL A 10 -3.49 -0.86 1.21
CA VAL A 10 -2.13 -0.47 0.75
C VAL A 10 -2.12 0.29 -0.57
N TRP A 11 -3.21 0.16 -1.36
CA TRP A 11 -3.45 0.94 -2.57
C TRP A 11 -4.32 2.18 -2.35
N THR A 12 -4.87 2.39 -1.16
CA THR A 12 -5.65 3.60 -0.83
C THR A 12 -4.79 4.63 -0.10
N LYS A 13 -3.88 4.17 0.76
CA LYS A 13 -3.03 5.03 1.59
C LYS A 13 -1.60 4.49 1.73
N PRO A 14 -0.63 5.37 2.01
CA PRO A 14 0.75 4.96 2.29
C PRO A 14 0.83 3.97 3.46
N THR A 15 1.72 2.99 3.35
CA THR A 15 1.97 2.00 4.42
C THR A 15 2.41 2.64 5.74
N VAL A 16 3.02 3.83 5.70
CA VAL A 16 3.38 4.59 6.91
C VAL A 16 2.15 5.14 7.64
N ALA A 17 1.12 5.57 6.90
CA ALA A 17 -0.14 6.02 7.48
C ALA A 17 -0.90 4.82 8.08
N LEU A 18 -0.97 3.71 7.31
CA LEU A 18 -1.55 2.46 7.79
C LEU A 18 -0.85 1.93 9.04
N ALA A 19 0.48 2.00 9.08
CA ALA A 19 1.29 1.59 10.22
C ALA A 19 0.86 2.35 11.50
N LYS A 20 0.71 3.67 11.39
CA LYS A 20 0.25 4.51 12.51
C LYS A 20 -1.18 4.17 12.94
N GLU A 21 -2.11 4.04 12.00
CA GLU A 21 -3.52 3.74 12.33
C GLU A 21 -3.72 2.34 12.90
N LEU A 22 -2.94 1.37 12.42
CA LEU A 22 -3.03 -0.03 12.86
C LEU A 22 -2.14 -0.32 14.08
N GLY A 23 -1.34 0.64 14.54
CA GLY A 23 -0.40 0.46 15.64
C GLY A 23 0.70 -0.57 15.36
N VAL A 24 1.08 -0.75 14.09
CA VAL A 24 2.12 -1.71 13.64
C VAL A 24 3.20 -1.01 12.85
N SER A 25 4.37 -1.63 12.69
CA SER A 25 5.42 -1.10 11.82
C SER A 25 5.07 -1.26 10.33
N ASP A 26 5.53 -0.35 9.48
CA ASP A 26 5.40 -0.45 8.02
C ASP A 26 6.04 -1.75 7.47
N VAL A 27 7.13 -2.20 8.12
CA VAL A 27 7.78 -3.48 7.84
C VAL A 27 6.85 -4.67 8.13
N ALA A 28 6.05 -4.61 9.20
CA ALA A 28 5.09 -5.66 9.53
C ALA A 28 3.99 -5.76 8.48
N ILE A 29 3.49 -4.61 7.99
CA ILE A 29 2.56 -4.56 6.85
C ILE A 29 3.21 -5.16 5.61
N GLY A 30 4.47 -4.80 5.33
CA GLY A 30 5.22 -5.35 4.21
C GLY A 30 5.40 -6.87 4.28
N LYS A 31 5.73 -7.41 5.45
CA LYS A 31 5.82 -8.86 5.69
C LYS A 31 4.47 -9.54 5.47
N ARG A 32 3.38 -8.92 5.92
CA ARG A 32 2.03 -9.46 5.76
C ARG A 32 1.59 -9.47 4.29
N CYS A 33 1.86 -8.40 3.55
CA CYS A 33 1.64 -8.39 2.10
C CYS A 33 2.42 -9.50 1.40
N LYS A 34 3.70 -9.69 1.75
CA LYS A 34 4.54 -10.76 1.17
C LYS A 34 4.00 -12.15 1.51
N SER A 35 3.64 -12.39 2.77
CA SER A 35 3.07 -13.67 3.23
C SER A 35 1.72 -13.99 2.56
N MET A 36 0.93 -12.96 2.26
CA MET A 36 -0.38 -13.11 1.60
C MET A 36 -0.30 -12.99 0.08
N ASN A 37 0.91 -12.90 -0.50
CA ASN A 37 1.16 -12.70 -1.94
C ASN A 37 0.40 -11.50 -2.55
N ILE A 38 0.26 -10.42 -1.79
CA ILE A 38 -0.41 -9.17 -2.18
C ILE A 38 0.57 -8.27 -2.93
N THR A 39 0.14 -7.75 -4.07
CA THR A 39 0.90 -6.73 -4.79
C THR A 39 0.76 -5.40 -4.06
N LYS A 40 1.88 -4.79 -3.68
CA LYS A 40 1.90 -3.48 -3.03
C LYS A 40 2.67 -2.48 -3.90
N PRO A 41 2.36 -1.18 -3.81
CA PRO A 41 3.10 -0.16 -4.53
C PRO A 41 4.59 -0.19 -4.17
N LYS A 42 5.46 0.03 -5.17
CA LYS A 42 6.92 0.08 -4.99
C LYS A 42 7.32 1.21 -4.03
N PRO A 43 8.47 1.09 -3.34
CA PRO A 43 9.06 2.21 -2.60
C PRO A 43 9.13 3.47 -3.49
N GLY A 44 8.71 4.61 -2.95
CA GLY A 44 8.66 5.87 -3.70
C GLY A 44 7.40 6.09 -4.55
N PHE A 45 6.54 5.08 -4.78
CA PHE A 45 5.25 5.28 -5.46
C PHE A 45 4.41 6.33 -4.74
N TRP A 46 4.19 6.17 -3.43
CA TRP A 46 3.42 7.13 -2.63
C TRP A 46 4.10 8.51 -2.54
N ALA A 47 5.42 8.59 -2.65
CA ALA A 47 6.11 9.87 -2.76
C ALA A 47 5.76 10.58 -4.08
N LYS A 48 5.71 9.84 -5.20
CA LYS A 48 5.24 10.37 -6.49
C LYS A 48 3.77 10.77 -6.47
N VAL A 49 2.89 9.99 -5.81
CA VAL A 49 1.47 10.36 -5.62
C VAL A 49 1.36 11.67 -4.85
N ASN A 50 2.07 11.77 -3.71
CA ASN A 50 2.05 12.97 -2.87
C ASN A 50 2.65 14.20 -3.56
N ALA A 51 3.63 14.00 -4.45
CA ALA A 51 4.22 15.05 -5.28
C ALA A 51 3.33 15.45 -6.48
N GLY A 52 2.18 14.78 -6.69
CA GLY A 52 1.29 15.04 -7.83
C GLY A 52 1.81 14.53 -9.17
N LEU A 53 2.89 13.72 -9.17
CA LEU A 53 3.49 13.16 -10.39
C LEU A 53 2.70 11.98 -10.95
N ILE A 54 1.93 11.29 -10.09
CA ILE A 54 1.06 10.18 -10.49
C ILE A 54 -0.31 10.30 -9.79
N PRO A 55 -1.40 9.87 -10.43
CA PRO A 55 -2.73 9.91 -9.83
C PRO A 55 -2.86 8.92 -8.68
N ASN A 56 -3.69 9.26 -7.68
CA ASN A 56 -3.99 8.36 -6.57
C ASN A 56 -4.76 7.12 -7.09
N PRO A 57 -4.26 5.89 -6.85
CA PRO A 57 -4.90 4.66 -7.32
C PRO A 57 -6.22 4.28 -6.65
N LYS A 58 -6.66 5.00 -5.60
CA LYS A 58 -7.95 4.80 -4.90
C LYS A 58 -8.26 3.34 -4.54
N GLY A 59 -7.25 2.58 -4.12
CA GLY A 59 -7.41 1.19 -3.69
C GLY A 59 -7.38 0.14 -4.78
N LYS A 60 -7.01 0.51 -6.04
CA LYS A 60 -6.81 -0.46 -7.12
C LYS A 60 -5.31 -0.63 -7.40
N PRO A 61 -4.81 -1.86 -7.55
CA PRO A 61 -3.47 -2.07 -8.08
C PRO A 61 -3.35 -1.40 -9.44
N VAL A 62 -2.41 -0.46 -9.56
CA VAL A 62 -2.00 0.01 -10.88
C VAL A 62 -1.14 -1.10 -11.43
N VAL A 63 -1.77 -1.99 -12.21
CA VAL A 63 -1.05 -2.96 -13.03
C VAL A 63 -0.41 -2.13 -14.14
N THR A 64 0.82 -1.68 -13.93
CA THR A 64 1.70 -1.37 -15.06
C THR A 64 2.04 -2.72 -15.69
N ASP A 65 1.36 -3.02 -16.79
CA ASP A 65 1.72 -4.07 -17.75
C ASP A 65 3.19 -3.93 -18.19
#